data_AF-A0A077KKF7-F1
#
_entry.id   AF-A0A077KKF7-F1
#
_cell.length_a   1.000
_cell.length_b   1.000
_cell.length_c   1.000
_cell.angle_alpha   90.00
_cell.angle_beta   90.00
_cell.angle_gamma   90.00
#
_symmetry.space_group_name_H-M   'P 1'
#
loop_
_entity.id
_entity.type
_entity.pdbx_description
1 polymer ?
#
loop_
_entity_poly.entity_id
_entity_poly.type
_entity_poly.pdbx_seq_one_letter_code
_entity_poly.pdbx_strand_id
1 'polypeptide(L)'
;MSHQEKQRIFDEYAKSQGFKDWDDLQFQYCTLLMTDDEFNLYMFAACDLIQEEQQKRIAEKISDYVERFKNPDNHPPDLTDYCIMENIITNPENKIQ
;
A
#
# COMPACT_ATOMS: atom_id res chain seq x y z
N MET A 1 -0.20 -6.73 -2.51
CA MET A 1 0.19 -5.76 -3.56
C MET A 1 1.46 -6.26 -4.22
N SER A 2 1.46 -6.35 -5.55
CA SER A 2 2.64 -6.80 -6.32
C SER A 2 3.69 -5.69 -6.45
N HIS A 3 4.95 -6.05 -6.73
CA HIS A 3 6.00 -5.07 -7.01
C HIS A 3 5.68 -4.17 -8.22
N GLN A 4 5.03 -4.71 -9.25
CA GLN A 4 4.62 -3.92 -10.42
C GLN A 4 3.59 -2.85 -10.05
N GLU A 5 2.70 -3.15 -9.11
CA GLU A 5 1.70 -2.20 -8.64
C GLU A 5 2.33 -1.10 -7.79
N LYS A 6 3.31 -1.44 -6.95
CA LYS A 6 4.12 -0.48 -6.20
C LYS A 6 4.89 0.44 -7.15
N GLN A 7 5.53 -0.11 -8.18
CA GLN A 7 6.23 0.67 -9.20
C GLN A 7 5.27 1.64 -9.91
N ARG A 8 4.07 1.18 -10.28
CA ARG A 8 3.07 2.06 -10.89
C ARG A 8 2.69 3.22 -9.97
N ILE A 9 2.52 2.99 -8.67
CA ILE A 9 2.22 4.07 -7.70
C ILE A 9 3.38 5.08 -7.67
N PHE A 10 4.62 4.59 -7.65
CA PHE A 10 5.82 5.43 -7.69
C PHE A 10 5.89 6.25 -8.99
N ASP A 11 5.66 5.62 -10.15
CA ASP A 11 5.68 6.29 -11.46
C ASP A 11 4.59 7.36 -11.57
N GLU A 12 3.37 7.06 -11.14
CA GLU A 12 2.25 8.03 -11.16
C GLU A 12 2.49 9.17 -10.17
N TYR A 13 3.07 8.89 -9.00
CA TYR A 13 3.48 9.92 -8.07
C TYR A 13 4.54 10.83 -8.69
N ALA A 14 5.60 10.28 -9.27
CA ALA A 14 6.65 11.06 -9.94
C ALA A 14 6.07 11.95 -11.05
N LYS A 15 5.17 11.41 -11.89
CA LYS A 15 4.44 12.19 -12.90
C LYS A 15 3.66 13.36 -12.31
N SER A 16 3.00 13.15 -11.17
CA SER A 16 2.25 14.20 -10.47
C SER A 16 3.14 15.35 -9.97
N GLN A 17 4.43 15.07 -9.77
CA GLN A 17 5.45 16.05 -9.36
C GLN A 17 6.20 16.66 -10.56
N GLY A 18 5.83 16.33 -11.79
CA GLY A 18 6.41 16.89 -13.01
C GLY A 18 7.58 16.11 -13.60
N PHE A 19 7.90 14.93 -13.07
CA PHE A 19 8.88 14.00 -13.66
C PHE A 19 8.23 13.12 -14.72
N LYS A 20 9.03 12.45 -15.54
CA LYS A 20 8.50 11.49 -16.52
C LYS A 20 7.95 10.21 -15.85
N ASP A 21 8.70 9.69 -14.89
CA ASP A 21 8.47 8.46 -14.13
C ASP A 21 9.41 8.44 -12.92
N TRP A 22 9.39 7.38 -12.11
CA TRP A 22 10.25 7.30 -10.93
C TRP A 22 11.74 7.21 -11.29
N ASP A 23 12.08 6.56 -12.40
CA ASP A 23 13.46 6.44 -12.87
C ASP A 23 14.04 7.82 -13.27
N ASP A 24 13.23 8.70 -13.88
CA ASP A 24 13.60 10.09 -14.17
C ASP A 24 13.86 10.90 -12.89
N LEU A 25 13.03 10.72 -11.87
CA LEU A 25 13.24 11.33 -10.55
C LEU A 25 14.56 10.85 -9.93
N GLN A 26 14.82 9.54 -9.94
CA GLN A 26 16.08 8.96 -9.45
C GLN A 26 17.29 9.46 -10.26
N PHE A 27 17.14 9.63 -11.57
CA PHE A 27 18.20 10.17 -12.42
C PHE A 27 18.58 11.60 -12.01
N GLN A 28 17.60 12.46 -11.72
CA GLN A 28 17.86 13.83 -11.24
C GLN A 28 18.61 13.83 -9.89
N TYR A 29 18.25 12.92 -8.99
CA TYR A 29 18.98 12.71 -7.74
C TYR A 29 20.43 12.26 -7.98
N CYS A 30 20.64 11.20 -8.77
CA CYS A 30 21.97 10.66 -9.07
C CYS A 30 22.89 11.66 -9.80
N THR A 31 22.31 12.62 -10.52
CA THR A 31 23.05 13.69 -11.22
C THR A 31 23.26 14.94 -10.37
N LEU A 32 22.96 14.87 -9.06
CA LEU A 32 23.09 15.97 -8.09
C LEU A 32 22.26 17.22 -8.45
N LEU A 33 21.17 17.03 -9.20
CA LEU A 33 20.18 18.07 -9.48
C LEU A 33 19.14 18.18 -8.36
N MET A 34 19.20 17.28 -7.38
CA MET A 34 18.31 17.20 -6.23
C MET A 34 19.15 16.84 -5.00
N THR A 35 18.85 17.46 -3.87
CA THR A 35 19.46 17.14 -2.57
C THR A 35 18.90 15.84 -2.00
N ASP A 36 19.61 15.25 -1.04
CA ASP A 36 19.11 14.08 -0.29
C ASP A 36 17.76 14.38 0.39
N ASP A 37 17.60 15.58 0.95
CA ASP A 37 16.36 15.98 1.63
C ASP A 37 15.19 16.06 0.65
N GLU A 38 15.39 16.65 -0.52
CA GLU A 38 14.36 16.72 -1.57
C GLU A 38 13.99 15.32 -2.08
N PHE A 39 14.98 14.44 -2.31
CA PHE A 39 14.72 13.07 -2.73
C PHE A 39 13.94 12.28 -1.67
N ASN A 40 14.33 12.42 -0.40
CA ASN A 40 13.66 11.76 0.71
C ASN A 40 12.19 12.19 0.84
N LEU A 41 11.87 13.46 0.58
CA LEU A 41 10.48 13.93 0.58
C LEU A 41 9.63 13.20 -0.47
N TYR A 42 10.14 13.05 -1.70
CA TYR A 42 9.44 12.32 -2.75
C TYR A 42 9.29 10.83 -2.42
N MET A 43 10.35 10.22 -1.89
CA MET A 43 10.37 8.81 -1.50
C MET A 43 9.36 8.52 -0.37
N PHE A 44 9.31 9.35 0.67
CA PHE A 44 8.36 9.16 1.77
C PHE A 44 6.92 9.36 1.30
N ALA A 45 6.63 10.39 0.52
CA ALA A 45 5.29 10.61 -0.03
C ALA A 45 4.83 9.46 -0.94
N ALA A 46 5.71 8.92 -1.79
CA ALA A 46 5.38 7.75 -2.60
C ALA A 46 5.12 6.49 -1.74
N CYS A 47 5.89 6.30 -0.67
CA CYS A 47 5.68 5.24 0.31
C CYS A 47 4.35 5.39 1.06
N ASP A 48 3.97 6.61 1.43
CA ASP A 48 2.68 6.87 2.10
C ASP A 48 1.51 6.49 1.20
N LEU A 49 1.58 6.77 -0.11
CA LEU A 49 0.56 6.33 -1.06
C LEU A 49 0.44 4.80 -1.16
N ILE A 50 1.56 4.08 -1.10
CA ILE A 50 1.54 2.61 -1.02
C ILE A 50 0.84 2.16 0.27
N GLN A 51 1.16 2.80 1.39
CA GLN A 51 0.56 2.47 2.68
C GLN A 51 -0.94 2.71 2.69
N GLU A 52 -1.40 3.86 2.17
CA GLU A 52 -2.83 4.18 2.06
C GLU A 52 -3.58 3.14 1.23
N GLU A 53 -3.05 2.75 0.08
CA GLU A 53 -3.66 1.75 -0.79
C GLU A 53 -3.66 0.35 -0.14
N GLN A 54 -2.60 -0.01 0.59
CA GLN A 54 -2.57 -1.26 1.37
C GLN A 54 -3.62 -1.24 2.48
N GLN A 55 -3.73 -0.15 3.25
CA GLN A 55 -4.71 -0.02 4.34
C GLN A 55 -6.13 -0.05 3.81
N LYS A 56 -6.40 0.57 2.67
CA LYS A 56 -7.70 0.50 2.00
C LYS A 56 -8.09 -0.94 1.68
N ARG A 57 -7.18 -1.75 1.11
CA ARG A 57 -7.45 -3.18 0.81
C ARG A 57 -7.67 -4.01 2.06
N ILE A 58 -6.97 -3.72 3.15
CA ILE A 58 -7.20 -4.36 4.45
C ILE A 58 -8.61 -4.02 4.95
N ALA A 59 -8.97 -2.74 4.94
CA ALA A 59 -10.28 -2.27 5.38
C ALA A 59 -11.43 -2.88 4.55
N GLU A 60 -11.28 -2.95 3.23
CA GLU A 60 -12.25 -3.61 2.33
C GLU A 60 -12.40 -5.10 2.66
N LYS A 61 -11.30 -5.83 2.83
CA LYS A 61 -11.34 -7.26 3.21
C LYS A 61 -12.00 -7.49 4.57
N ILE A 62 -11.74 -6.61 5.55
CA ILE A 62 -12.39 -6.68 6.87
C ILE A 62 -13.88 -6.37 6.73
N SER A 63 -14.27 -5.38 5.92
CA SER A 63 -15.67 -5.05 5.69
C SER A 63 -16.43 -6.22 5.05
N ASP A 64 -15.87 -6.78 3.96
CA ASP A 64 -16.42 -7.97 3.29
C ASP A 64 -16.56 -9.16 4.24
N TYR A 65 -15.57 -9.34 5.13
CA TYR A 65 -15.62 -10.35 6.15
C TYR A 65 -16.80 -10.11 7.10
N VAL A 66 -16.89 -8.92 7.72
CA VAL A 66 -17.96 -8.57 8.67
C VAL A 66 -19.36 -8.70 8.05
N GLU A 67 -19.54 -8.32 6.79
CA GLU A 67 -20.83 -8.46 6.10
C GLU A 67 -21.30 -9.92 5.99
N ARG A 68 -20.39 -10.88 5.82
CA ARG A 68 -20.74 -12.32 5.77
C ARG A 68 -21.32 -12.84 7.09
N PHE A 69 -20.99 -12.21 8.22
CA PHE A 69 -21.49 -12.59 9.55
C PHE A 69 -22.74 -11.81 9.99
N LYS A 70 -23.22 -10.86 9.19
CA LYS A 70 -24.51 -10.19 9.45
C LYS A 70 -25.73 -11.05 9.12
N ASN A 71 -25.55 -12.23 8.50
CA ASN A 71 -26.63 -13.17 8.25
C ASN A 71 -26.89 -14.00 9.53
N PRO A 72 -28.07 -13.89 10.16
CA PRO A 72 -28.35 -14.54 11.46
C PRO A 72 -28.32 -16.06 11.45
N ASP A 73 -28.31 -16.69 10.27
CA ASP A 73 -28.14 -18.15 10.11
C ASP A 73 -26.66 -18.61 10.19
N ASN A 74 -25.70 -17.68 10.14
CA ASN A 74 -24.27 -17.98 10.29
C ASN A 74 -23.90 -18.00 11.78
N HIS A 75 -23.23 -19.07 12.21
CA HIS A 75 -22.80 -19.28 13.59
C HIS A 75 -22.01 -18.09 14.18
N PRO A 76 -22.05 -17.90 15.51
CA PRO A 76 -21.26 -16.87 16.18
C PRO A 76 -19.77 -17.04 15.87
N PRO A 77 -18.99 -15.93 15.87
CA PRO A 77 -17.58 -15.97 15.54
C PRO A 77 -16.80 -16.90 16.50
N ASP A 78 -16.24 -17.98 15.97
CA ASP A 78 -15.35 -18.94 16.65
C ASP A 78 -13.90 -18.41 16.63
N LEU A 79 -12.98 -19.01 17.38
CA LEU A 79 -11.53 -18.81 17.34
C LEU A 79 -10.94 -18.80 15.92
N THR A 80 -11.59 -19.46 14.96
CA THR A 80 -11.25 -19.40 13.53
C THR A 80 -11.30 -17.98 12.95
N ASP A 81 -12.16 -17.12 13.49
CA ASP A 81 -12.43 -15.78 12.98
C ASP A 81 -11.32 -14.79 13.36
N TYR A 82 -10.75 -14.96 14.55
CA TYR A 82 -9.54 -14.26 14.97
C TYR A 82 -8.34 -14.63 14.09
N CYS A 83 -8.18 -15.92 13.77
CA CYS A 83 -7.13 -16.38 12.86
C CYS A 83 -7.30 -15.82 11.44
N ILE A 84 -8.52 -15.61 10.95
CA ILE A 84 -8.78 -15.03 9.62
C ILE A 84 -8.44 -13.53 9.61
N MET A 85 -8.85 -12.76 10.63
CA MET A 85 -8.47 -11.36 10.79
C MET A 85 -6.95 -11.19 10.86
N GLU A 86 -6.27 -12.01 11.65
CA GLU A 86 -4.81 -12.02 11.75
C GLU A 86 -4.18 -12.28 10.37
N ASN A 87 -4.64 -13.30 9.65
CA ASN A 87 -4.15 -13.61 8.30
C ASN A 87 -4.38 -12.48 7.27
N ILE A 88 -5.46 -11.70 7.39
CA ILE A 88 -5.72 -10.54 6.53
C ILE A 88 -4.70 -9.43 6.82
N ILE A 89 -4.45 -9.15 8.11
CA ILE A 89 -3.53 -8.09 8.55
C ILE A 89 -2.08 -8.48 8.26
N THR A 90 -1.68 -9.71 8.59
CA THR A 90 -0.29 -10.18 8.47
C THR A 90 0.07 -10.69 7.08
N ASN A 91 -0.84 -10.61 6.11
CA ASN A 91 -0.58 -11.03 4.74
C ASN A 91 0.70 -10.33 4.23
N PRO A 92 1.70 -11.07 3.72
CA PRO A 92 2.95 -10.50 3.23
C PRO A 92 2.75 -9.38 2.21
N GLU A 93 1.69 -9.46 1.42
CA GLU A 93 1.28 -8.45 0.45
C GLU A 93 0.86 -7.10 1.04
N ASN A 94 0.52 -7.10 2.32
CA ASN A 94 0.09 -5.97 3.13
C ASN A 94 1.20 -5.48 4.08
N LYS A 95 2.34 -6.18 4.14
CA LYS A 95 3.52 -5.73 4.88
C LYS A 95 4.35 -4.79 4.01
N ILE A 96 4.87 -3.74 4.64
CA ILE A 96 5.97 -2.96 4.09
C ILE A 96 7.19 -3.87 4.25
N GLN A 97 7.74 -4.37 3.14
CA GLN A 97 8.99 -5.12 3.11
C GLN A 97 10.11 -4.18 2.70
#